data_AF-U9TT29-F1
#
_entry.id   AF-U9TT29-F1
#
_cell.length_a   1.000
_cell.length_b   1.000
_cell.length_c   1.000
_cell.angle_alpha   90.00
_cell.angle_beta   90.00
_cell.angle_gamma   90.00
#
_symmetry.space_group_name_H-M   'P 1'
#
loop_
_entity.id
_entity.type
_entity.pdbx_description
1 polymer ?
#
loop_
_entity_poly.entity_id
_entity_poly.type
_entity_poly.pdbx_seq_one_letter_code
_entity_poly.pdbx_strand_id
1 'polypeptide(L)' 'DRPFKCDQCPQSFNRNHDLKRHKRIHLAVKPYPCQYCEKQFSRKDALKRH' A
#
# COMPACT_ATOMS: atom_id res chain seq x y z
N ASP A 1 -19.99 -0.79 7.33
CA ASP A 1 -20.01 -0.16 6.00
C ASP A 1 -18.59 0.20 5.57
N ARG A 2 -18.24 0.09 4.28
CA ARG A 2 -16.92 0.42 3.71
C ARG A 2 -17.04 1.72 2.90
N PRO A 3 -17.10 2.89 3.55
CA PRO A 3 -17.40 4.14 2.84
C PRO A 3 -16.27 4.59 1.90
N PHE A 4 -15.03 4.11 2.12
CA PHE A 4 -13.86 4.52 1.35
C PHE A 4 -13.62 3.59 0.17
N LYS A 5 -14.17 3.94 -1.00
CA LYS A 5 -14.04 3.15 -2.23
C LYS A 5 -12.82 3.57 -3.04
N CYS A 6 -12.17 2.60 -3.68
CA CYS A 6 -11.16 2.89 -4.69
C CYS A 6 -11.84 3.29 -6.01
N ASP A 7 -11.23 4.25 -6.68
CA ASP A 7 -11.59 4.79 -7.99
C ASP A 7 -11.05 3.94 -9.15
N GLN A 8 -10.01 3.13 -8.92
CA GLN A 8 -9.33 2.34 -9.95
C GLN A 8 -9.68 0.85 -9.90
N CYS A 9 -10.36 0.38 -8.84
CA CYS A 9 -10.77 -1.01 -8.71
C CYS A 9 -11.98 -1.16 -7.75
N PRO A 10 -12.63 -2.34 -7.70
CA PRO A 10 -13.83 -2.55 -6.88
C PRO A 10 -13.57 -2.60 -5.35
N GLN A 11 -12.34 -2.36 -4.90
CA GLN A 11 -11.99 -2.47 -3.48
C GLN A 11 -12.55 -1.30 -2.68
N SER A 12 -13.03 -1.62 -1.49
CA SER A 12 -13.55 -0.65 -0.53
C SER A 12 -13.02 -0.94 0.87
N PHE A 13 -12.85 0.13 1.65
CA PHE A 13 -12.17 0.12 2.94
C PHE A 13 -13.03 0.81 4.00
N ASN A 14 -12.85 0.39 5.25
CA ASN A 14 -13.52 1.00 6.41
C ASN A 14 -12.80 2.27 6.90
N ARG A 15 -11.57 2.51 6.47
CA ARG A 15 -10.75 3.65 6.91
C ARG A 15 -10.07 4.33 5.74
N ASN A 16 -10.01 5.66 5.80
CA ASN A 16 -9.38 6.47 4.74
C ASN A 16 -7.88 6.15 4.56
N HIS A 17 -7.15 5.90 5.66
CA HIS A 17 -5.72 5.58 5.56
C HIS A 17 -5.46 4.24 4.86
N ASP A 18 -6.39 3.28 4.97
CA ASP A 18 -6.30 2.00 4.26
C ASP A 18 -6.49 2.20 2.75
N LEU A 19 -7.47 3.03 2.36
CA LEU A 19 -7.66 3.42 0.96
C LEU A 19 -6.43 4.18 0.41
N LYS A 20 -5.91 5.18 1.15
CA LYS A 20 -4.71 5.94 0.74
C LYS A 20 -3.50 5.03 0.59
N ARG A 21 -3.33 4.04 1.47
CA ARG A 21 -2.27 3.02 1.36
C ARG A 21 -2.50 2.12 0.16
N HIS A 22 -3.74 1.68 -0.06
CA HIS A 22 -4.11 0.86 -1.20
C HIS A 22 -3.80 1.56 -2.53
N LYS A 23 -4.11 2.85 -2.68
CA LYS A 23 -3.80 3.59 -3.93
C LYS A 23 -2.33 3.54 -4.34
N ARG A 24 -1.39 3.32 -3.42
CA ARG A 24 0.04 3.17 -3.75
C ARG A 24 0.34 1.94 -4.61
N ILE A 25 -0.50 0.89 -4.56
CA ILE A 25 -0.29 -0.31 -5.38
C ILE A 25 -0.50 -0.01 -6.86
N HIS A 26 -1.46 0.87 -7.18
CA HIS A 26 -1.77 1.23 -8.55
C HIS A 26 -0.68 2.09 -9.19
N LEU A 27 0.03 2.87 -8.36
CA LEU A 27 1.18 3.65 -8.80
C LEU A 27 2.46 2.81 -8.89
N ALA A 28 2.41 1.53 -8.51
CA ALA A 28 3.58 0.65 -8.37
C ALA A 28 4.73 1.23 -7.53
N VAL A 29 4.47 2.25 -6.71
CA VAL A 29 5.50 2.92 -5.92
C VAL A 29 5.83 2.08 -4.69
N LYS A 30 7.10 1.71 -4.57
CA LYS A 30 7.64 0.98 -3.42
C LYS A 30 8.71 1.85 -2.74
N PRO A 31 8.30 2.81 -1.89
CA PRO A 31 9.22 3.80 -1.33
C PRO A 31 10.14 3.23 -0.24
N TYR A 32 10.00 1.94 0.10
CA TYR A 32 10.78 1.29 1.14
C TYR A 32 11.69 0.21 0.54
N PRO A 33 12.87 0.58 0.02
CA PRO A 33 13.87 -0.38 -0.44
C PRO A 33 14.57 -1.04 0.76
N CYS A 34 14.81 -2.34 0.66
CA CYS A 34 15.74 -3.03 1.54
C CYS A 34 17.16 -2.59 1.20
N GLN A 35 17.99 -2.34 2.22
CA GLN A 35 19.39 -1.93 2.02
C GLN A 35 20.32 -3.14 1.78
N TYR A 36 19.86 -4.35 2.10
CA TYR A 36 20.64 -5.58 2.03
C TYR A 36 20.27 -6.46 0.83
N CYS A 37 19.16 -6.15 0.14
CA CYS A 37 18.76 -6.86 -1.08
C CYS A 37 17.93 -5.95 -1.99
N GLU A 38 17.71 -6.38 -3.23
CA GLU A 38 16.99 -5.58 -4.24
C GLU A 38 15.46 -5.53 -4.02
N LYS A 39 14.95 -6.09 -2.92
CA LYS A 39 13.52 -6.09 -2.62
C LYS A 39 13.06 -4.71 -2.18
N GLN A 40 11.96 -4.27 -2.78
CA GLN A 40 11.28 -3.03 -2.42
C GLN A 40 9.87 -3.33 -1.91
N PHE A 41 9.42 -2.54 -0.93
CA PHE A 41 8.13 -2.70 -0.27
C PHE A 41 7.29 -1.43 -0.40
N SER A 42 5.98 -1.61 -0.51
CA SER A 42 5.00 -0.51 -0.50
C SER A 42 4.69 0.02 0.91
N ARG A 43 5.17 -0.69 1.94
CA ARG A 43 4.92 -0.39 3.35
C ARG A 43 6.16 -0.60 4.22
N LYS A 44 6.35 0.29 5.20
CA LYS A 44 7.45 0.23 6.18
C LYS A 44 7.38 -1.00 7.08
N ASP A 45 6.19 -1.39 7.51
CA ASP A 45 6.00 -2.59 8.34
C ASP A 45 6.31 -3.88 7.58
N ALA A 46 6.02 -3.91 6.27
CA ALA A 46 6.41 -5.02 5.42
C ALA A 46 7.94 -5.12 5.28
N LEU A 47 8.64 -3.99 5.12
CA LEU A 47 10.11 -3.95 5.14
C LEU A 47 10.68 -4.36 6.51
N LYS A 48 10.05 -3.95 7.61
CA LYS A 48 10.53 -4.29 8.97
C LYS A 48 10.41 -5.78 9.30
N ARG A 49 9.39 -6.46 8.76
CA ARG A 49 9.17 -7.90 8.96
C ARG A 49 9.95 -8.76 7.97
N HIS A 50 10.27 -8.19 6.81
CA HIS A 50 11.08 -8.82 5.78
C HIS A 50 12.48 -9.12 6.29
#